data_AF-A0A4P5QDX8-F1
#
_entry.id   AF-A0A4P5QDX8-F1
#
_cell.length_a   1.000
_cell.length_b   1.000
_cell.length_c   1.000
_cell.angle_alpha   90.00
_cell.angle_beta   90.00
_cell.angle_gamma   90.00
#
_symmetry.space_group_name_H-M   'P 1'
#
loop_
_entity.id
_entity.type
_entity.pdbx_description
1 polymer ?
#
loop_
_entity_poly.entity_id
_entity_poly.type
_entity_poly.pdbx_seq_one_letter_code
_entity_poly.pdbx_strand_id
1 'polypeptide(L)'
;MRHRFNVLNHIIWAKPSGRWNGCNKESLRAYFPATERILFAEHYPGPYKPDSYAEQCNHTKQHVLAPLIDYFRNARAALGVTSKQMADATGKKNMVSHWFGASQWQLPNEADYLKLQALFSQIAITKHQSNELEKPHHQLVETWQSLNRKYSDLLDEFKALRRPFAVSVSVSYTDVWTHKPVQFYPGKHPCEKPADMLRQIINASSKPGDVVADFFMGSGSTIKAAKELGRRAIGVELDAERFAQTKEEIER
;
A
#
# COMPACT_ATOMS: atom_id res chain seq x y z
N MET A 1 7.54 -25.93 -3.12
CA MET A 1 6.79 -24.67 -2.89
C MET A 1 7.69 -23.44 -2.75
N ARG A 2 8.74 -23.46 -1.92
CA ARG A 2 9.63 -22.30 -1.69
C ARG A 2 10.31 -21.72 -2.95
N HIS A 3 10.37 -22.48 -4.04
CA HIS A 3 10.98 -22.04 -5.30
C HIS A 3 10.01 -21.32 -6.26
N ARG A 4 8.71 -21.27 -5.96
CA ARG A 4 7.68 -20.67 -6.86
C ARG A 4 6.86 -19.56 -6.21
N PHE A 5 6.79 -19.53 -4.89
CA PHE A 5 6.03 -18.54 -4.14
C PHE A 5 6.89 -17.93 -3.04
N ASN A 6 6.84 -16.60 -2.93
CA ASN A 6 7.40 -15.87 -1.81
C ASN A 6 6.34 -15.84 -0.69
N VAL A 7 6.57 -16.58 0.39
CA VAL A 7 5.63 -16.63 1.53
C VAL A 7 5.84 -15.38 2.36
N LEU A 8 4.88 -14.46 2.29
CA LEU A 8 4.91 -13.16 2.95
C LEU A 8 4.53 -13.29 4.43
N ASN A 9 3.51 -14.10 4.71
CA ASN A 9 3.01 -14.31 6.05
C ASN A 9 2.33 -15.69 6.17
N HIS A 10 2.13 -16.16 7.40
CA HIS A 10 1.21 -17.24 7.68
C HIS A 10 0.31 -16.87 8.86
N ILE A 11 -1.00 -17.03 8.67
CA ILE A 11 -1.98 -16.83 9.74
C ILE A 11 -2.18 -18.17 10.43
N ILE A 12 -2.04 -18.20 11.75
CA ILE A 12 -2.34 -19.37 12.58
C ILE A 12 -3.71 -19.17 13.20
N TRP A 13 -4.71 -19.89 12.70
CA TRP A 13 -6.04 -19.90 13.28
C TRP A 13 -6.12 -20.98 14.36
N ALA A 14 -6.18 -20.56 15.63
CA ALA A 14 -6.39 -21.46 16.75
C ALA A 14 -7.86 -21.87 16.85
N LYS A 15 -8.13 -23.17 16.79
CA LYS A 15 -9.49 -23.71 16.89
C LYS A 15 -9.81 -24.01 18.36
N PRO A 16 -10.66 -23.22 19.04
CA PRO A 16 -10.98 -23.42 20.45
C PRO A 16 -11.73 -24.74 20.71
N SER A 17 -12.37 -25.29 19.67
CA SER A 17 -12.97 -26.62 19.67
C SER A 17 -12.76 -27.28 18.30
N GLY A 18 -12.55 -28.60 18.26
CA GLY A 18 -12.32 -29.32 17.02
C GLY A 18 -12.15 -30.83 17.21
N ARG A 19 -11.86 -31.57 16.13
CA ARG A 19 -11.70 -33.04 16.15
C ARG A 19 -10.67 -33.55 17.15
N TRP A 20 -9.69 -32.71 17.52
CA TRP A 20 -8.68 -33.04 18.52
C TRP A 20 -9.27 -33.36 19.91
N ASN A 21 -10.46 -32.83 20.24
CA ASN A 21 -11.18 -33.16 21.47
C ASN A 21 -11.71 -34.61 21.49
N GLY A 22 -11.95 -35.21 20.32
CA GLY A 22 -12.46 -36.57 20.17
C GLY A 22 -11.38 -37.60 19.82
N CYS A 23 -10.11 -37.21 19.78
CA CYS A 23 -9.02 -38.13 19.52
C CYS A 23 -8.69 -38.95 20.78
N ASN A 24 -8.46 -40.25 20.60
CA ASN A 24 -7.85 -41.10 21.63
C ASN A 24 -6.40 -40.64 21.82
N LYS A 25 -6.08 -40.12 23.02
CA LYS A 25 -4.79 -39.46 23.27
C LYS A 25 -3.66 -40.47 23.36
N GLU A 26 -3.96 -41.68 23.81
CA GLU A 26 -3.04 -42.79 24.02
C GLU A 26 -2.57 -43.40 22.70
N SER A 27 -3.35 -43.26 21.62
CA SER A 27 -3.00 -43.74 20.28
C SER A 27 -2.27 -42.70 19.42
N LEU A 28 -2.21 -41.44 19.84
CA LEU A 28 -1.49 -40.39 19.11
C LEU A 28 0.02 -40.63 19.18
N ARG A 29 0.65 -40.82 18.02
CA ARG A 29 2.12 -40.86 17.89
C ARG A 29 2.73 -39.52 17.49
N ALA A 30 1.91 -38.47 17.42
CA ALA A 30 2.31 -37.09 17.16
C ALA A 30 1.27 -36.11 17.74
N TYR A 31 1.68 -34.87 18.01
CA TYR A 31 0.75 -33.82 18.44
C TYR A 31 -0.32 -33.55 17.39
N PHE A 32 -1.59 -33.56 17.80
CA PHE A 32 -2.69 -33.21 16.90
C PHE A 32 -2.73 -31.70 16.70
N PRO A 33 -2.73 -31.19 15.45
CA PRO A 33 -2.79 -29.76 15.20
C PRO A 33 -4.18 -29.22 15.56
N ALA A 34 -4.27 -28.49 16.68
CA ALA A 34 -5.44 -27.71 17.07
C ALA A 34 -5.51 -26.34 16.34
N THR A 35 -4.61 -26.12 15.38
CA THR A 35 -4.49 -24.89 14.62
C THR A 35 -4.55 -25.18 13.12
N GLU A 36 -5.14 -24.28 12.34
CA GLU A 36 -5.00 -24.25 10.89
C GLU A 36 -4.05 -23.14 10.48
N ARG A 37 -3.25 -23.39 9.44
CA ARG A 37 -2.32 -22.41 8.89
C ARG A 37 -2.79 -21.97 7.52
N ILE A 38 -3.05 -20.68 7.36
CA ILE A 38 -3.34 -20.06 6.07
C ILE A 38 -2.06 -19.37 5.62
N LEU A 39 -1.49 -19.84 4.50
CA LEU A 39 -0.29 -19.25 3.93
C LEU A 39 -0.67 -18.07 3.04
N PHE A 40 -0.16 -16.88 3.35
CA PHE A 40 -0.19 -15.73 2.47
C PHE A 40 1.11 -15.72 1.67
N ALA A 41 1.00 -16.01 0.38
CA ALA A 41 2.14 -16.09 -0.50
C ALA A 41 1.85 -15.37 -1.82
N GLU A 42 2.86 -14.66 -2.33
CA GLU A 42 2.81 -14.06 -3.66
C GLU A 42 3.60 -14.91 -4.65
N HIS A 43 3.33 -14.73 -5.95
CA HIS A 43 4.21 -15.25 -6.98
C HIS A 43 5.58 -14.58 -6.87
N TYR A 44 6.65 -15.32 -7.18
CA TYR A 44 8.01 -14.75 -7.18
C TYR A 44 8.01 -13.43 -7.97
N PRO A 45 8.64 -12.35 -7.47
CA PRO A 45 8.81 -11.15 -8.28
C PRO A 45 9.69 -11.56 -9.46
N GLY A 46 9.08 -11.80 -10.62
CA GLY A 46 9.84 -11.87 -11.87
C GLY A 46 10.73 -10.62 -11.97
N PRO A 47 11.86 -10.70 -12.68
CA PRO A 47 13.15 -9.96 -12.59
C PRO A 47 13.47 -8.91 -11.50
N TYR A 48 12.59 -8.56 -10.58
CA TYR A 48 12.70 -7.41 -9.71
C TYR A 48 13.47 -7.77 -8.45
N LYS A 49 14.70 -7.28 -8.37
CA LYS A 49 15.59 -7.42 -7.22
C LYS A 49 15.26 -6.40 -6.12
N PRO A 50 15.35 -6.79 -4.84
CA PRO A 50 15.06 -5.93 -3.68
C PRO A 50 16.06 -4.78 -3.46
N ASP A 51 17.24 -4.78 -4.10
CA ASP A 51 18.16 -3.62 -4.10
C ASP A 51 17.48 -2.36 -4.68
N SER A 52 16.43 -2.56 -5.48
CA SER A 52 15.63 -1.46 -6.01
C SER A 52 14.79 -0.75 -4.95
N TYR A 53 14.57 -1.24 -3.72
CA TYR A 53 13.71 -0.52 -2.78
C TYR A 53 14.34 0.80 -2.31
N ALA A 54 15.64 0.80 -1.98
CA ALA A 54 16.35 2.00 -1.59
C ALA A 54 16.53 2.97 -2.78
N GLU A 55 16.87 2.43 -3.96
CA GLU A 55 16.96 3.21 -5.20
C GLU A 55 15.61 3.76 -5.65
N GLN A 56 14.53 2.98 -5.59
CA GLN A 56 13.17 3.43 -5.88
C GLN A 56 12.66 4.37 -4.80
N CYS A 57 13.00 4.20 -3.54
CA CYS A 57 12.67 5.17 -2.49
C CYS A 57 13.40 6.48 -2.73
N ASN A 58 14.66 6.46 -3.15
CA ASN A 58 15.41 7.65 -3.52
C ASN A 58 14.84 8.30 -4.79
N HIS A 59 14.54 7.51 -5.82
CA HIS A 59 13.91 7.95 -7.07
C HIS A 59 12.50 8.50 -6.83
N THR A 60 11.70 7.84 -5.99
CA THR A 60 10.35 8.26 -5.63
C THR A 60 10.40 9.49 -4.73
N LYS A 61 11.33 9.59 -3.77
CA LYS A 61 11.54 10.83 -3.01
C LYS A 61 11.96 11.97 -3.92
N GLN A 62 12.87 11.73 -4.87
CA GLN A 62 13.24 12.71 -5.87
C GLN A 62 12.04 13.13 -6.72
N HIS A 63 11.16 12.20 -7.10
CA HIS A 63 9.97 12.48 -7.91
C HIS A 63 8.83 13.15 -7.13
N VAL A 64 8.57 12.72 -5.89
CA VAL A 64 7.52 13.27 -5.01
C VAL A 64 7.95 14.65 -4.49
N LEU A 65 9.22 14.82 -4.17
CA LEU A 65 9.78 16.10 -3.75
C LEU A 65 10.22 16.95 -4.94
N ALA A 66 10.18 16.46 -6.19
CA ALA A 66 10.56 17.22 -7.38
C ALA A 66 9.85 18.59 -7.42
N PRO A 67 8.54 18.72 -7.16
CA PRO A 67 7.88 20.03 -7.16
C PRO A 67 8.46 21.00 -6.11
N LEU A 68 8.85 20.49 -4.94
CA LEU A 68 9.47 21.29 -3.87
C LEU A 68 10.92 21.65 -4.25
N ILE A 69 11.72 20.69 -4.71
CA ILE A 69 13.09 20.92 -5.18
C ILE A 69 13.09 21.96 -6.31
N ASP A 70 12.17 21.83 -7.26
CA ASP A 70 11.97 22.76 -8.35
C ASP A 70 11.52 24.12 -7.84
N TYR A 71 10.62 24.21 -6.86
CA TYR A 71 10.27 25.48 -6.23
C TYR A 71 11.49 26.21 -5.66
N PHE A 72 12.32 25.53 -4.85
CA PHE A 72 13.54 26.13 -4.29
C PHE A 72 14.55 26.51 -5.38
N ARG A 73 14.78 25.64 -6.37
CA ARG A 73 15.68 25.91 -7.50
C ARG A 73 15.20 27.07 -8.36
N ASN A 74 13.90 27.12 -8.67
CA ASN A 74 13.31 28.16 -9.49
C ASN A 74 13.30 29.50 -8.76
N ALA A 75 12.99 29.53 -7.45
CA ALA A 75 13.08 30.74 -6.64
C ALA A 75 14.52 31.29 -6.63
N ARG A 76 15.51 30.41 -6.46
CA ARG A 76 16.93 30.80 -6.51
C ARG A 76 17.33 31.32 -7.89
N ALA A 77 16.92 30.63 -8.96
CA ALA A 77 17.25 31.00 -10.33
C ALA A 77 16.59 32.31 -10.76
N ALA A 78 15.32 32.52 -10.41
CA ALA A 78 14.56 33.73 -10.71
C ALA A 78 15.20 34.99 -10.10
N LEU A 79 15.74 34.86 -8.88
CA LEU A 79 16.40 35.95 -8.16
C LEU A 79 17.92 35.99 -8.37
N GLY A 80 18.50 35.05 -9.13
CA GLY A 80 19.94 34.97 -9.38
C GLY A 80 20.80 34.80 -8.12
N VAL A 81 20.26 34.18 -7.06
CA VAL A 81 20.95 34.08 -5.77
C VAL A 81 22.11 33.08 -5.83
N THR A 82 23.30 33.53 -5.46
CA THR A 82 24.52 32.72 -5.48
C THR A 82 24.63 31.83 -4.24
N SER A 83 25.33 30.70 -4.36
CA SER A 83 25.60 29.83 -3.20
C SER A 83 26.37 30.54 -2.09
N LYS A 84 27.20 31.51 -2.45
CA LYS A 84 27.99 32.33 -1.51
C LYS A 84 27.07 33.20 -0.65
N GLN A 85 26.14 33.93 -1.25
CA GLN A 85 25.18 34.78 -0.52
C GLN A 85 24.32 33.98 0.48
N MET A 86 23.89 32.78 0.10
CA MET A 86 23.13 31.90 1.00
C MET A 86 23.98 31.33 2.13
N ALA A 87 25.24 30.98 1.84
CA ALA A 87 26.17 30.54 2.87
C ALA A 87 26.53 31.66 3.85
N ASP A 88 26.65 32.89 3.37
CA ASP A 88 26.91 34.07 4.20
C ASP A 88 25.69 34.40 5.08
N ALA A 89 24.46 34.27 4.55
CA ALA A 89 23.22 34.51 5.31
C ALA A 89 22.92 33.42 6.35
N THR A 90 23.21 32.15 6.05
CA THR A 90 22.89 31.01 6.94
C THR A 90 24.05 30.57 7.83
N GLY A 91 25.28 30.96 7.47
CA GLY A 91 26.52 30.49 8.11
C GLY A 91 26.91 29.05 7.73
N LYS A 92 26.16 28.38 6.83
CA LYS A 92 26.33 26.95 6.53
C LYS A 92 26.72 26.71 5.06
N LYS A 93 28.02 26.76 4.77
CA LYS A 93 28.57 26.55 3.41
C LYS A 93 28.22 25.19 2.80
N ASN A 94 28.27 24.12 3.60
CA ASN A 94 28.11 22.75 3.08
C ASN A 94 26.63 22.35 2.88
N MET A 95 25.67 23.08 3.44
CA MET A 95 24.26 22.72 3.38
C MET A 95 23.52 23.30 2.17
N VAL A 96 24.07 24.35 1.55
CA VAL A 96 23.44 25.04 0.42
C VAL A 96 23.24 24.12 -0.79
N SER A 97 24.15 23.18 -1.04
CA SER A 97 24.00 22.18 -2.09
C SER A 97 22.85 21.21 -1.81
N HIS A 98 22.64 20.82 -0.55
CA HIS A 98 21.58 19.90 -0.14
C HIS A 98 20.20 20.55 -0.15
N TRP A 99 20.08 21.86 0.06
CA TRP A 99 18.77 22.55 0.02
C TRP A 99 18.27 22.84 -1.39
N PHE A 100 19.18 22.92 -2.38
CA PHE A 100 18.86 23.36 -3.74
C PHE A 100 19.30 22.38 -4.85
N GLY A 101 19.88 21.23 -4.50
CA GLY A 101 20.31 20.19 -5.44
C GLY A 101 19.38 18.97 -5.43
N ALA A 102 19.31 18.23 -6.53
CA ALA A 102 18.49 17.01 -6.63
C ALA A 102 19.11 15.79 -5.90
N SER A 103 20.43 15.82 -5.67
CA SER A 103 21.15 14.76 -4.97
C SER A 103 21.22 15.07 -3.47
N GLN A 104 20.86 14.09 -2.64
CA GLN A 104 20.86 14.22 -1.17
C GLN A 104 20.09 15.45 -0.68
N TRP A 105 18.92 15.72 -1.29
CA TRP A 105 18.12 16.89 -0.96
C TRP A 105 17.56 16.81 0.46
N GLN A 106 17.61 17.92 1.18
CA GLN A 106 17.06 18.05 2.53
C GLN A 106 16.33 19.38 2.68
N LEU A 107 15.27 19.38 3.49
CA LEU A 107 14.60 20.63 3.86
C LEU A 107 15.51 21.42 4.82
N PRO A 108 15.71 22.73 4.62
CA PRO A 108 16.28 23.58 5.67
C PRO A 108 15.41 23.51 6.93
N ASN A 109 16.04 23.57 8.10
CA ASN A 109 15.31 23.78 9.36
C ASN A 109 14.69 25.18 9.37
N GLU A 110 13.76 25.42 10.30
CA GLU A 110 12.99 26.67 10.38
C GLU A 110 13.88 27.92 10.46
N ALA A 111 14.92 27.91 11.30
CA ALA A 111 15.81 29.05 11.46
C ALA A 111 16.59 29.37 10.17
N ASP A 112 17.07 28.35 9.46
CA ASP A 112 17.77 28.53 8.19
C ASP A 112 16.80 28.94 7.07
N TYR A 113 15.57 28.41 7.07
CA TYR A 113 14.53 28.78 6.12
C TYR A 113 14.13 30.25 6.24
N LEU A 114 13.93 30.76 7.48
CA LEU A 114 13.61 32.17 7.73
C LEU A 114 14.72 33.12 7.25
N LYS A 115 15.99 32.73 7.46
CA LYS A 115 17.15 33.51 6.96
C LYS A 115 17.20 33.53 5.43
N LEU A 116 16.94 32.40 4.78
CA LEU A 116 16.85 32.32 3.32
C LEU A 116 15.68 33.16 2.80
N GLN A 117 14.53 33.12 3.46
CA GLN A 117 13.36 33.92 3.08
C GLN A 117 13.66 35.42 3.17
N ALA A 118 14.31 35.88 4.26
CA ALA A 118 14.70 37.28 4.41
C ALA A 118 15.67 37.73 3.30
N LEU A 119 16.67 36.91 2.97
CA LEU A 119 17.61 37.16 1.87
C LEU A 119 16.89 37.27 0.52
N PHE A 120 16.00 36.31 0.23
CA PHE A 120 15.28 36.25 -1.04
C PHE A 120 14.32 37.44 -1.18
N SER A 121 13.61 37.81 -0.11
CA SER A 121 12.74 38.99 -0.08
C SER A 121 13.52 40.28 -0.34
N GLN A 122 14.70 40.43 0.27
CA GLN A 122 15.54 41.60 0.05
C GLN A 122 15.97 41.72 -1.41
N ILE A 123 16.43 40.62 -2.01
CA ILE A 123 16.86 40.59 -3.41
C ILE A 123 15.67 40.80 -4.36
N ALA A 124 14.50 40.25 -4.04
CA ALA A 124 13.27 40.43 -4.80
C ALA A 124 12.80 41.89 -4.79
N ILE A 125 12.84 42.57 -3.64
CA ILE A 125 12.51 44.00 -3.54
C ILE A 125 13.44 44.83 -4.42
N THR A 126 14.76 44.56 -4.35
CA THR A 126 15.75 45.26 -5.18
C THR A 126 15.54 45.02 -6.67
N LYS A 127 15.27 43.77 -7.09
CA LYS A 127 14.99 43.41 -8.49
C LYS A 127 13.64 43.91 -9.00
N HIS A 128 12.65 44.03 -8.12
CA HIS A 128 11.35 44.59 -8.47
C HIS A 128 11.44 46.10 -8.68
N GLN A 129 12.21 46.81 -7.84
CA GLN A 129 12.53 48.22 -8.03
C GLN A 129 13.30 48.49 -9.33
N SER A 130 14.05 47.51 -9.85
CA SER A 130 14.72 47.57 -11.16
C SER A 130 13.89 47.04 -12.34
N ASN A 131 12.61 46.72 -12.14
CA ASN A 131 11.69 46.20 -13.17
C ASN A 131 12.07 44.83 -13.80
N GLU A 132 12.86 44.00 -13.11
CA GLU A 132 13.36 42.71 -13.66
C GLU A 132 12.43 41.50 -13.43
N LEU A 133 11.29 41.66 -12.75
CA LEU A 133 10.40 40.56 -12.37
C LEU A 133 9.08 40.59 -13.15
N GLU A 134 9.14 40.26 -14.44
CA GLU A 134 7.97 40.22 -15.35
C GLU A 134 7.39 38.80 -15.52
N LYS A 135 7.08 38.08 -14.43
CA LYS A 135 6.20 36.90 -14.56
C LYS A 135 4.79 37.24 -14.08
N PRO A 136 3.83 37.49 -14.99
CA PRO A 136 2.46 37.76 -14.63
C PRO A 136 1.84 36.61 -13.83
N HIS A 137 1.01 36.96 -12.84
CA HIS A 137 0.28 36.00 -12.00
C HIS A 137 -0.45 34.90 -12.80
N HIS A 138 -1.00 35.21 -13.97
CA HIS A 138 -1.70 34.23 -14.80
C HIS A 138 -0.80 33.05 -15.24
N GLN A 139 0.48 33.31 -15.54
CA GLN A 139 1.43 32.26 -15.93
C GLN A 139 1.76 31.32 -14.76
N LEU A 140 1.75 31.84 -13.53
CA LEU A 140 1.94 31.04 -12.31
C LEU A 140 0.71 30.15 -12.03
N VAL A 141 -0.50 30.65 -12.28
CA VAL A 141 -1.73 29.86 -12.12
C VAL A 141 -1.81 28.73 -13.15
N GLU A 142 -1.49 29.00 -14.42
CA GLU A 142 -1.45 27.97 -15.48
C GLU A 142 -0.41 26.87 -15.18
N THR A 143 0.78 27.26 -14.71
CA THR A 143 1.80 26.29 -14.33
C THR A 143 1.37 25.45 -13.12
N TRP A 144 0.76 26.06 -12.10
CA TRP A 144 0.21 25.31 -10.96
C TRP A 144 -0.86 24.31 -11.40
N GLN A 145 -1.82 24.72 -12.23
CA GLN A 145 -2.87 23.83 -12.74
C GLN A 145 -2.29 22.64 -13.51
N SER A 146 -1.28 22.88 -14.34
CA SER A 146 -0.57 21.84 -15.09
C SER A 146 0.16 20.84 -14.18
N LEU A 147 0.89 21.34 -13.17
CA LEU A 147 1.56 20.48 -12.19
C LEU A 147 0.57 19.66 -11.36
N ASN A 148 -0.54 20.27 -10.92
CA ASN A 148 -1.52 19.60 -10.08
C ASN A 148 -2.22 18.45 -10.83
N ARG A 149 -2.47 18.64 -12.13
CA ARG A 149 -2.99 17.58 -13.01
C ARG A 149 -2.00 16.42 -13.12
N LYS A 150 -0.72 16.70 -13.42
CA LYS A 150 0.33 15.68 -13.47
C LYS A 150 0.48 14.91 -12.16
N TYR A 151 0.39 15.61 -11.03
CA TYR A 151 0.43 14.97 -9.71
C TYR A 151 -0.76 14.02 -9.50
N SER A 152 -1.97 14.44 -9.87
CA SER A 152 -3.18 13.61 -9.80
C SER A 152 -3.05 12.36 -10.66
N ASP A 153 -2.59 12.51 -11.90
CA ASP A 153 -2.41 11.38 -12.83
C ASP A 153 -1.40 10.36 -12.27
N LEU A 154 -0.29 10.83 -11.73
CA LEU A 154 0.76 9.98 -11.14
C LEU A 154 0.30 9.28 -9.85
N LEU A 155 -0.53 9.95 -9.05
CA LEU A 155 -1.14 9.38 -7.85
C LEU A 155 -2.08 8.22 -8.21
N ASP A 156 -2.86 8.38 -9.26
CA ASP A 156 -3.78 7.35 -9.74
C ASP A 156 -3.02 6.16 -10.34
N GLU A 157 -1.95 6.41 -11.11
CA GLU A 157 -1.03 5.37 -11.58
C GLU A 157 -0.41 4.60 -10.41
N PHE A 158 0.09 5.29 -9.38
CA PHE A 158 0.65 4.66 -8.18
C PHE A 158 -0.39 3.80 -7.43
N LYS A 159 -1.62 4.30 -7.28
CA LYS A 159 -2.72 3.54 -6.65
C LYS A 159 -3.16 2.33 -7.50
N ALA A 160 -3.00 2.39 -8.82
CA ALA A 160 -3.27 1.29 -9.72
C ALA A 160 -2.19 0.21 -9.66
N LEU A 161 -0.92 0.61 -9.60
CA LEU A 161 0.24 -0.29 -9.50
C LEU A 161 0.33 -1.00 -8.14
N ARG A 162 -0.11 -0.32 -7.06
CA ARG A 162 -0.06 -0.90 -5.73
C ARG A 162 -1.14 -1.97 -5.55
N ARG A 163 -0.72 -3.14 -5.05
CA ARG A 163 -1.67 -4.18 -4.62
C ARG A 163 -2.57 -3.67 -3.50
N PRO A 164 -3.88 -3.90 -3.57
CA PRO A 164 -4.80 -3.48 -2.52
C PRO A 164 -4.45 -4.19 -1.22
N PHE A 165 -4.15 -3.39 -0.20
CA PHE A 165 -4.03 -3.84 1.17
C PHE A 165 -4.65 -2.77 2.08
N ALA A 166 -5.93 -2.94 2.40
CA ALA A 166 -6.72 -1.99 3.16
C ALA A 166 -7.03 -2.56 4.56
N VAL A 167 -6.31 -2.08 5.57
CA VAL A 167 -6.54 -2.44 6.97
C VAL A 167 -6.83 -1.16 7.73
N SER A 168 -7.97 -1.10 8.41
CA SER A 168 -8.41 0.02 9.24
C SER A 168 -8.18 -0.27 10.72
N VAL A 169 -8.31 0.74 11.59
CA VAL A 169 -8.23 0.56 13.06
C VAL A 169 -9.27 -0.45 13.58
N SER A 170 -10.39 -0.63 12.86
CA SER A 170 -11.43 -1.61 13.16
C SER A 170 -11.12 -3.05 12.72
N VAL A 171 -10.05 -3.27 11.94
CA VAL A 171 -9.56 -4.59 11.54
C VAL A 171 -8.18 -4.77 12.18
N SER A 172 -8.03 -5.73 13.09
CA SER A 172 -6.77 -5.93 13.80
C SER A 172 -5.59 -6.07 12.83
N TYR A 173 -4.57 -5.23 13.03
CA TYR A 173 -3.30 -5.26 12.29
C TYR A 173 -2.39 -6.43 12.73
N THR A 174 -2.99 -7.50 13.26
CA THR A 174 -2.33 -8.67 13.80
C THR A 174 -2.50 -9.85 12.86
N ASP A 175 -1.63 -10.84 12.97
CA ASP A 175 -1.70 -12.13 12.27
C ASP A 175 -2.45 -13.21 13.08
N VAL A 176 -2.98 -12.85 14.26
CA VAL A 176 -3.77 -13.72 15.14
C VAL A 176 -5.21 -13.20 15.21
N TRP A 177 -6.14 -13.95 14.60
CA TRP A 177 -7.55 -13.55 14.48
C TRP A 177 -8.48 -14.50 15.24
N THR A 178 -9.52 -13.94 15.85
CA THR A 178 -10.47 -14.68 16.69
C THR A 178 -11.86 -14.64 16.05
N HIS A 179 -12.23 -15.71 15.33
CA HIS A 179 -13.56 -15.89 14.76
C HIS A 179 -14.25 -17.13 15.35
N LYS A 180 -15.56 -17.03 15.59
CA LYS A 180 -16.37 -18.17 16.04
C LYS A 180 -16.45 -19.22 14.92
N PRO A 181 -16.17 -20.50 15.19
CA PRO A 181 -16.38 -21.57 14.22
C PRO A 181 -17.84 -21.67 13.78
N VAL A 182 -18.06 -22.14 12.55
CA VAL A 182 -19.40 -22.43 12.04
C VAL A 182 -19.91 -23.72 12.66
N GLN A 183 -21.08 -23.67 13.32
CA GLN A 183 -21.69 -24.86 13.92
C GLN A 183 -22.20 -25.82 12.85
N PHE A 184 -21.95 -27.12 13.04
CA PHE A 184 -22.39 -28.18 12.14
C PHE A 184 -23.85 -28.55 12.38
N TYR A 185 -24.59 -28.83 11.31
CA TYR A 185 -25.90 -29.49 11.35
C TYR A 185 -26.09 -30.38 10.09
N PRO A 186 -26.99 -31.39 10.12
CA PRO A 186 -27.19 -32.31 9.01
C PRO A 186 -27.50 -31.59 7.69
N GLY A 187 -26.75 -31.90 6.63
CA GLY A 187 -26.85 -31.26 5.31
C GLY A 187 -25.87 -30.10 5.07
N LYS A 188 -25.23 -29.56 6.13
CA LYS A 188 -24.21 -28.51 6.03
C LYS A 188 -22.81 -29.08 5.81
N HIS A 189 -21.94 -28.34 5.12
CA HIS A 189 -20.55 -28.75 4.92
C HIS A 189 -19.79 -28.84 6.26
N PRO A 190 -19.12 -29.96 6.57
CA PRO A 190 -18.51 -30.20 7.88
C PRO A 190 -17.33 -29.26 8.21
N CYS A 191 -16.69 -28.68 7.19
CA CYS A 191 -15.52 -27.81 7.34
C CYS A 191 -15.74 -26.41 6.76
N GLU A 192 -16.93 -25.83 6.94
CA GLU A 192 -17.23 -24.47 6.47
C GLU A 192 -16.42 -23.42 7.25
N LYS A 193 -15.76 -22.52 6.51
CA LYS A 193 -15.03 -21.38 7.09
C LYS A 193 -16.00 -20.24 7.46
N PRO A 194 -15.78 -19.52 8.58
CA PRO A 194 -16.62 -18.39 8.97
C PRO A 194 -16.67 -17.29 7.90
N ALA A 195 -17.88 -16.83 7.55
CA ALA A 195 -18.08 -15.80 6.54
C ALA A 195 -17.39 -14.46 6.91
N ASP A 196 -17.44 -14.06 8.19
CA ASP A 196 -16.79 -12.83 8.67
C ASP A 196 -15.29 -12.81 8.39
N MET A 197 -14.62 -13.95 8.62
CA MET A 197 -13.20 -14.12 8.36
C MET A 197 -12.90 -13.96 6.87
N LEU A 198 -13.70 -14.59 6.01
CA LEU A 198 -13.53 -14.52 4.56
C LEU A 198 -13.79 -13.10 4.03
N ARG A 199 -14.81 -12.41 4.56
CA ARG A 199 -15.09 -11.01 4.21
C ARG A 199 -13.93 -10.09 4.60
N GLN A 200 -13.31 -10.31 5.76
CA GLN A 200 -12.10 -9.58 6.16
C GLN A 200 -10.93 -9.83 5.21
N ILE A 201 -10.65 -11.09 4.84
CA ILE A 201 -9.58 -11.44 3.89
C ILE A 201 -9.79 -10.75 2.54
N ILE A 202 -11.00 -10.84 1.99
CA ILE A 202 -11.34 -10.32 0.66
C ILE A 202 -11.29 -8.79 0.65
N ASN A 203 -11.85 -8.12 1.66
CA ASN A 203 -11.79 -6.66 1.74
C ASN A 203 -10.38 -6.12 1.93
N ALA A 204 -9.56 -6.82 2.73
CA ALA A 204 -8.19 -6.42 2.92
C ALA A 204 -7.37 -6.54 1.63
N SER A 205 -7.62 -7.58 0.81
CA SER A 205 -6.69 -8.00 -0.25
C SER A 205 -7.20 -7.81 -1.69
N SER A 206 -8.37 -7.19 -1.89
CA SER A 206 -8.96 -6.97 -3.21
C SER A 206 -9.78 -5.68 -3.28
N LYS A 207 -9.96 -5.13 -4.48
CA LYS A 207 -10.88 -4.01 -4.77
C LYS A 207 -12.23 -4.57 -5.27
N PRO A 208 -13.34 -3.83 -5.12
CA PRO A 208 -14.59 -4.15 -5.81
C PRO A 208 -14.35 -4.33 -7.32
N GLY A 209 -14.99 -5.33 -7.94
CA GLY A 209 -14.80 -5.69 -9.34
C GLY A 209 -13.64 -6.68 -9.64
N ASP A 210 -12.72 -6.86 -8.70
CA ASP A 210 -11.65 -7.87 -8.81
C ASP A 210 -12.22 -9.30 -8.85
N VAL A 211 -11.40 -10.25 -9.30
CA VAL A 211 -11.74 -11.68 -9.34
C VAL A 211 -11.14 -12.39 -8.12
N VAL A 212 -11.98 -13.10 -7.37
CA VAL A 212 -11.58 -14.01 -6.30
C VAL A 212 -11.73 -15.44 -6.78
N ALA A 213 -10.67 -16.25 -6.70
CA ALA A 213 -10.71 -17.65 -7.10
C ALA A 213 -10.52 -18.57 -5.89
N ASP A 214 -11.38 -19.57 -5.74
CA ASP A 214 -11.27 -20.65 -4.76
C ASP A 214 -11.33 -22.00 -5.46
N PHE A 215 -10.20 -22.70 -5.52
CA PHE A 215 -10.09 -23.99 -6.21
C PHE A 215 -10.50 -25.20 -5.36
N PHE A 216 -10.88 -24.96 -4.10
CA PHE A 216 -11.35 -25.96 -3.15
C PHE A 216 -12.58 -25.42 -2.42
N MET A 217 -13.59 -24.99 -3.21
CA MET A 217 -14.64 -24.12 -2.68
C MET A 217 -15.52 -24.80 -1.63
N GLY A 218 -15.66 -26.13 -1.63
CA GLY A 218 -16.46 -26.87 -0.65
C GLY A 218 -17.87 -26.28 -0.53
N SER A 219 -18.21 -25.74 0.65
CA SER A 219 -19.45 -24.98 0.93
C SER A 219 -19.72 -23.71 0.09
N GLY A 220 -18.72 -23.26 -0.67
CA GLY A 220 -18.77 -22.02 -1.44
C GLY A 220 -18.73 -20.74 -0.60
N SER A 221 -18.37 -20.81 0.69
CA SER A 221 -18.39 -19.63 1.57
C SER A 221 -17.49 -18.49 1.08
N THR A 222 -16.36 -18.80 0.45
CA THR A 222 -15.47 -17.80 -0.18
C THR A 222 -16.17 -17.10 -1.35
N ILE A 223 -16.90 -17.85 -2.18
CA ILE A 223 -17.61 -17.36 -3.36
C ILE A 223 -18.80 -16.48 -2.95
N LYS A 224 -19.57 -16.92 -1.94
CA LYS A 224 -20.67 -16.16 -1.34
C LYS A 224 -20.16 -14.82 -0.79
N ALA A 225 -19.09 -14.84 0.01
CA ALA A 225 -18.49 -13.62 0.56
C ALA A 225 -17.93 -12.69 -0.52
N ALA A 226 -17.31 -13.22 -1.59
CA ALA A 226 -16.81 -12.42 -2.70
C ALA A 226 -17.94 -11.71 -3.44
N LYS A 227 -19.03 -12.41 -3.75
CA LYS A 227 -20.23 -11.84 -4.38
C LYS A 227 -20.86 -10.74 -3.55
N GLU A 228 -21.08 -10.97 -2.24
CA GLU A 228 -21.64 -9.96 -1.32
C GLU A 228 -20.80 -8.68 -1.28
N LEU A 229 -19.48 -8.81 -1.39
CA LEU A 229 -18.55 -7.70 -1.41
C LEU A 229 -18.39 -7.07 -2.81
N GLY A 230 -19.16 -7.48 -3.82
CA GLY A 230 -19.08 -6.91 -5.17
C GLY A 230 -17.82 -7.32 -5.95
N ARG A 231 -17.26 -8.50 -5.68
CA ARG A 231 -16.18 -9.11 -6.46
C ARG A 231 -16.76 -10.17 -7.39
N ARG A 232 -16.09 -10.39 -8.52
CA ARG A 232 -16.32 -11.57 -9.38
C ARG A 232 -15.69 -12.78 -8.71
N ALA A 233 -16.24 -13.97 -8.93
CA ALA A 233 -15.78 -15.16 -8.24
C ALA A 233 -15.67 -16.36 -9.18
N ILE A 234 -14.62 -17.17 -8.99
CA ILE A 234 -14.40 -18.45 -9.68
C ILE A 234 -14.27 -19.53 -8.61
N GLY A 235 -15.16 -20.52 -8.64
CA GLY A 235 -15.15 -21.65 -7.72
C GLY A 235 -14.89 -22.96 -8.45
N VAL A 236 -14.01 -23.80 -7.90
CA VAL A 236 -13.82 -25.19 -8.35
C VAL A 236 -14.04 -26.13 -7.18
N GLU A 237 -14.78 -27.20 -7.44
CA GLU A 237 -14.98 -28.32 -6.52
C GLU A 237 -14.84 -29.61 -7.33
N LEU A 238 -14.17 -30.60 -6.74
CA LEU A 238 -13.91 -31.88 -7.39
C LEU A 238 -15.11 -32.82 -7.26
N ASP A 239 -15.78 -32.80 -6.12
CA ASP A 239 -16.95 -33.64 -5.86
C ASP A 239 -18.20 -33.09 -6.57
N ALA A 240 -18.76 -33.87 -7.49
CA ALA A 240 -19.85 -33.42 -8.36
C ALA A 240 -21.15 -33.14 -7.59
N GLU A 241 -21.48 -33.97 -6.60
CA GLU A 241 -22.66 -33.78 -5.75
C GLU A 241 -22.53 -32.50 -4.92
N ARG A 242 -21.36 -32.29 -4.29
CA ARG A 242 -21.03 -31.06 -3.56
C ARG A 242 -21.09 -29.84 -4.46
N PHE A 243 -20.48 -29.91 -5.65
CA PHE A 243 -20.49 -28.82 -6.61
C PHE A 243 -21.93 -28.41 -6.95
N ALA A 244 -22.80 -29.38 -7.25
CA ALA A 244 -24.20 -29.12 -7.59
C ALA A 244 -24.95 -28.47 -6.42
N GLN A 245 -24.79 -29.01 -5.19
CA GLN A 245 -25.40 -28.44 -3.99
C GLN A 245 -24.95 -26.98 -3.77
N THR A 246 -23.65 -26.74 -3.79
CA THR A 246 -23.08 -25.40 -3.54
C THR A 246 -23.44 -24.41 -4.64
N LYS A 247 -23.53 -24.84 -5.89
CA LYS A 247 -24.01 -24.00 -6.99
C LYS A 247 -25.44 -23.53 -6.73
N GLU A 248 -26.36 -24.43 -6.38
CA GLU A 248 -27.75 -24.07 -6.07
C GLU A 248 -27.83 -23.07 -4.90
N GLU A 249 -27.03 -23.29 -3.85
CA GLU A 249 -26.96 -22.38 -2.69
C GLU A 249 -26.40 -20.99 -3.01
N ILE A 250 -25.60 -20.83 -4.07
CA ILE A 250 -25.01 -19.56 -4.50
C ILE A 250 -25.92 -18.80 -5.48
N GLU A 251 -26.82 -19.51 -6.15
CA GLU A 251 -27.77 -18.96 -7.13
C GLU A 251 -29.11 -18.56 -6.52
N ARG A 252 -29.45 -19.07 -5.33
CA ARG A 252 -30.56 -18.57 -4.50
C ARG A 252 -30.27 -17.19 -3.92
#